data_AF-A0A9Q4JL12-F1
#
_entry.id   AF-A0A9Q4JL12-F1
#
_cell.length_a   1.000
_cell.length_b   1.000
_cell.length_c   1.000
_cell.angle_alpha   90.00
_cell.angle_beta   90.00
_cell.angle_gamma   90.00
#
_symmetry.space_group_name_H-M   'P 1'
#
loop_
_entity.id
_entity.type
_entity.pdbx_description
1 polymer ?
#
loop_
_entity_poly.entity_id
_entity_poly.type
_entity_poly.pdbx_seq_one_letter_code
_entity_poly.pdbx_strand_id
1 'polypeptide(L)'
;MKKLIVILEQIPQWYGCGIILLYSLLLAEFFSALHDLTPYNNDLGGFLDVYYKINYISTIVSSIIIWIIMSLLFHLTTLLFNGCALFARFLYISSYFYLIPTTFIIIAIIVIGQIDISSSDLTVLQNHPSFKLAMILVNYSYIPYYLLCMILIHHLYKVRLRYAIASVVIPILSVWAITKLFTLL
;
A
#
# COMPACT_ATOMS: atom_id res chain seq x y z
N MET A 1 -6.58 -19.07 -11.07
CA MET A 1 -5.71 -18.94 -9.88
C MET A 1 -4.71 -20.09 -9.71
N LYS A 2 -5.10 -21.37 -9.69
CA LYS A 2 -4.14 -22.49 -9.49
C LYS A 2 -2.93 -22.50 -10.44
N LYS A 3 -3.14 -22.32 -11.75
CA LYS A 3 -2.05 -22.20 -12.73
C LYS A 3 -1.14 -21.00 -12.46
N LEU A 4 -1.72 -19.87 -12.05
CA LEU A 4 -1.00 -18.64 -11.75
C LEU A 4 -0.10 -18.82 -10.51
N ILE A 5 -0.60 -19.49 -9.46
CA ILE A 5 0.20 -19.86 -8.26
C ILE A 5 1.43 -20.67 -8.67
N VAL A 6 1.25 -21.70 -9.52
CA VAL A 6 2.36 -22.54 -9.99
C VAL A 6 3.37 -21.74 -10.80
N ILE A 7 2.93 -20.84 -11.67
CA ILE A 7 3.83 -19.96 -12.45
C ILE A 7 4.60 -19.03 -11.51
N LEU A 8 3.93 -18.37 -10.57
CA LEU A 8 4.59 -17.47 -9.63
C LEU A 8 5.57 -18.20 -8.72
N GLU A 9 5.31 -19.47 -8.37
CA GLU A 9 6.23 -20.32 -7.60
C GLU A 9 7.53 -20.65 -8.33
N GLN A 10 7.54 -20.62 -9.67
CA GLN A 10 8.74 -20.85 -10.47
C GLN A 10 9.62 -19.61 -10.59
N ILE A 11 9.08 -18.43 -10.30
CA ILE A 11 9.84 -17.18 -10.32
C ILE A 11 10.74 -17.14 -9.06
N PRO A 12 11.96 -16.58 -9.14
CA PRO A 12 12.79 -16.40 -7.97
C PRO A 12 12.18 -15.44 -6.94
N GLN A 13 12.37 -15.75 -5.65
CA GLN A 13 11.70 -15.02 -4.55
C GLN A 13 12.02 -13.52 -4.48
N TRP A 14 13.23 -13.15 -4.90
CA TRP A 14 13.72 -11.78 -4.85
C TRP A 14 12.97 -10.83 -5.79
N TYR A 15 12.31 -11.31 -6.84
CA TYR A 15 11.45 -10.47 -7.70
C TYR A 15 10.27 -9.90 -6.90
N GLY A 16 9.64 -10.72 -6.06
CA GLY A 16 8.57 -10.28 -5.17
C GLY A 16 9.04 -9.18 -4.21
N CYS A 17 10.22 -9.36 -3.60
CA CYS A 17 10.84 -8.34 -2.76
C CYS A 17 11.14 -7.05 -3.53
N GLY A 18 11.61 -7.17 -4.78
CA GLY A 18 11.87 -6.02 -5.65
C GLY A 18 10.60 -5.21 -5.96
N ILE A 19 9.46 -5.89 -6.17
CA ILE A 19 8.16 -5.21 -6.39
C ILE A 19 7.73 -4.43 -5.15
N ILE A 20 7.87 -5.02 -3.95
CA ILE A 20 7.55 -4.31 -2.70
C ILE A 20 8.48 -3.12 -2.51
N LEU A 21 9.79 -3.29 -2.73
CA LEU A 21 10.75 -2.19 -2.61
C LEU A 21 10.43 -1.05 -3.59
N LEU A 22 10.11 -1.38 -4.84
CA LEU A 22 9.71 -0.41 -5.85
C LEU A 22 8.44 0.34 -5.44
N TYR A 23 7.43 -0.39 -4.96
CA TYR A 23 6.21 0.21 -4.41
C TYR A 23 6.53 1.20 -3.27
N SER A 24 7.37 0.78 -2.32
CA SER A 24 7.76 1.58 -1.17
C SER A 24 8.50 2.86 -1.55
N LEU A 25 9.42 2.77 -2.52
CA LEU A 25 10.14 3.92 -3.07
C LEU A 25 9.20 4.89 -3.75
N LEU A 26 8.30 4.39 -4.61
CA LEU A 26 7.32 5.23 -5.31
C LEU A 26 6.32 5.88 -4.35
N LEU A 27 5.92 5.18 -3.28
CA LEU A 27 5.07 5.78 -2.26
C LEU A 27 5.78 6.92 -1.54
N ALA A 28 7.06 6.75 -1.19
CA ALA A 28 7.86 7.82 -0.59
C ALA A 28 8.03 9.00 -1.55
N GLU A 29 8.27 8.74 -2.83
CA GLU A 29 8.36 9.76 -3.88
C GLU A 29 7.05 10.54 -4.02
N PHE A 30 5.91 9.84 -4.00
CA PHE A 30 4.59 10.47 -4.05
C PHE A 30 4.38 11.43 -2.87
N PHE A 31 4.75 11.04 -1.65
CA PHE A 31 4.65 11.94 -0.49
C PHE A 31 5.64 13.10 -0.55
N SER A 32 6.82 12.90 -1.13
CA SER A 32 7.77 13.99 -1.40
C SER A 32 7.17 15.00 -2.38
N ALA A 33 6.61 14.54 -3.50
CA ALA A 33 5.97 15.40 -4.50
C ALA A 33 4.75 16.16 -3.93
N LEU A 34 3.97 15.53 -3.05
CA LEU A 34 2.89 16.21 -2.32
C LEU A 34 3.43 17.32 -1.42
N HIS A 35 4.57 17.10 -0.78
CA HIS A 35 5.19 18.08 0.09
C HIS A 35 5.68 19.30 -0.70
N ASP A 36 6.32 19.10 -1.86
CA ASP A 36 6.79 20.20 -2.71
C ASP A 36 5.65 21.11 -3.20
N LEU A 37 4.42 20.58 -3.27
CA LEU A 37 3.21 21.35 -3.58
C LEU A 37 2.64 22.13 -2.38
N THR A 38 3.07 21.83 -1.16
CA THR A 38 2.59 22.55 0.04
C THR A 38 3.43 23.81 0.29
N PRO A 39 2.81 25.00 0.32
CA PRO A 39 3.53 26.25 0.55
C PRO A 39 4.03 26.32 1.99
N TYR A 40 5.33 26.09 2.20
CA TYR A 40 6.00 26.30 3.49
C TYR A 40 6.86 27.57 3.42
N ASN A 41 6.72 28.45 4.42
CA ASN A 41 7.62 29.60 4.59
C ASN A 41 9.00 29.10 5.06
N ASN A 42 10.04 29.48 4.32
CA ASN A 42 11.40 28.95 4.36
C ASN A 42 12.27 29.35 5.58
N ASP A 43 11.69 29.63 6.76
CA ASP A 43 12.48 30.13 7.90
C ASP A 43 13.20 29.03 8.73
N LEU A 44 13.01 27.75 8.41
CA LEU A 44 13.56 26.59 9.16
C LEU A 44 14.47 25.67 8.32
N GLY A 45 14.99 26.17 7.18
CA GLY A 45 15.49 25.40 6.03
C GLY A 45 16.48 24.25 6.28
N GLY A 46 17.31 24.27 7.33
CA GLY A 46 18.24 23.17 7.64
C GLY A 46 17.62 22.01 8.44
N PHE A 47 16.75 22.32 9.41
CA PHE A 47 16.10 21.30 10.24
C PHE A 47 14.97 20.59 9.48
N LEU A 48 14.22 21.35 8.68
CA LEU A 48 13.15 20.81 7.83
C LEU A 48 13.67 19.81 6.80
N ASP A 49 14.79 20.10 6.12
CA ASP A 49 15.38 19.18 5.12
C ASP A 49 15.80 17.83 5.76
N VAL A 50 16.40 17.86 6.95
CA VAL A 50 16.73 16.63 7.70
C VAL A 50 15.46 15.87 8.10
N TYR A 51 14.43 16.57 8.57
CA TYR A 51 13.14 15.97 8.92
C TYR A 51 12.49 15.29 7.70
N TYR A 52 12.53 15.90 6.52
CA TYR A 52 11.95 15.33 5.30
C TYR A 52 12.71 14.09 4.82
N LYS A 53 14.05 14.10 4.86
CA LYS A 53 14.86 12.90 4.54
C LYS A 53 14.55 11.74 5.48
N ILE A 54 14.39 12.02 6.78
CA ILE A 54 13.98 11.02 7.77
C ILE A 54 12.57 10.51 7.44
N ASN A 55 11.63 11.40 7.09
CA ASN A 55 10.27 11.00 6.75
C ASN A 55 10.19 10.15 5.47
N TYR A 56 11.03 10.45 4.47
CA TYR A 56 11.15 9.65 3.25
C TYR A 56 11.60 8.21 3.57
N ILE A 57 12.69 8.06 4.33
CA ILE A 57 13.17 6.74 4.77
C ILE A 57 12.13 6.04 5.66
N SER A 58 11.50 6.77 6.57
CA SER A 58 10.45 6.26 7.45
C SER A 58 9.26 5.72 6.65
N THR A 59 8.87 6.38 5.57
CA THR A 59 7.78 5.94 4.69
C THR A 59 8.13 4.64 3.96
N ILE A 60 9.36 4.52 3.45
CA ILE A 60 9.85 3.28 2.83
C ILE A 60 9.76 2.13 3.84
N VAL A 61 10.36 2.30 5.02
CA VAL A 61 10.39 1.24 6.05
C VAL A 61 8.96 0.91 6.53
N SER A 62 8.14 1.92 6.79
CA SER A 62 6.76 1.74 7.26
C SER A 62 5.91 0.98 6.26
N SER A 63 6.02 1.27 4.95
CA SER A 63 5.25 0.56 3.93
C SER A 63 5.60 -0.92 3.84
N ILE A 64 6.89 -1.28 3.96
CA ILE A 64 7.35 -2.67 4.01
C ILE A 64 6.80 -3.37 5.26
N ILE A 65 6.90 -2.71 6.42
CA ILE A 65 6.38 -3.24 7.69
C ILE A 65 4.87 -3.46 7.61
N ILE A 66 4.11 -2.49 7.10
CA ILE A 66 2.66 -2.59 6.93
C ILE A 66 2.30 -3.78 6.03
N TRP A 67 3.02 -3.98 4.93
CA TRP A 67 2.81 -5.14 4.05
C TRP A 67 2.99 -6.47 4.80
N ILE A 68 4.07 -6.61 5.58
CA ILE A 68 4.37 -7.82 6.36
C ILE A 68 3.29 -8.04 7.41
N ILE A 69 2.95 -7.01 8.20
CA ILE A 69 1.94 -7.09 9.27
C ILE A 69 0.58 -7.45 8.68
N MET A 70 0.13 -6.77 7.62
CA MET A 70 -1.16 -7.06 6.99
C MET A 70 -1.19 -8.48 6.42
N SER A 71 -0.11 -8.92 5.77
CA SER A 71 -0.01 -10.30 5.27
C SER A 71 -0.06 -11.31 6.42
N LEU A 72 0.59 -11.02 7.55
CA LEU A 72 0.56 -11.86 8.73
C LEU A 72 -0.85 -11.92 9.32
N LEU A 73 -1.57 -10.80 9.41
CA LEU A 73 -2.95 -10.78 9.91
C LEU A 73 -3.89 -11.59 9.00
N PHE A 74 -3.74 -11.49 7.68
CA PHE A 74 -4.50 -12.32 6.74
C PHE A 74 -4.20 -13.80 6.95
N HIS A 75 -2.92 -14.16 7.10
CA HIS A 75 -2.49 -15.53 7.37
C HIS A 75 -3.09 -16.08 8.67
N LEU A 76 -2.92 -15.36 9.79
CA LEU A 76 -3.43 -15.74 11.10
C LEU A 76 -4.96 -15.90 11.09
N THR A 77 -5.68 -14.96 10.49
CA THR A 77 -7.14 -15.05 10.38
C THR A 77 -7.56 -16.25 9.54
N THR A 78 -6.80 -16.58 8.50
CA THR A 78 -7.06 -17.78 7.69
C THR A 78 -6.82 -19.07 8.48
N LEU A 79 -5.81 -19.11 9.35
CA LEU A 79 -5.55 -20.26 10.22
C LEU A 79 -6.73 -20.52 11.18
N LEU A 80 -7.39 -19.46 11.68
CA LEU A 80 -8.61 -19.59 12.51
C LEU A 80 -9.76 -20.26 11.77
N PHE A 81 -9.77 -20.21 10.43
CA PHE A 81 -10.75 -20.90 9.58
C PHE A 81 -10.25 -22.25 9.06
N ASN A 82 -9.31 -22.88 9.76
CA ASN A 82 -8.70 -24.18 9.42
C ASN A 82 -7.98 -24.18 8.05
N GLY A 83 -7.41 -23.04 7.65
CA GLY A 83 -6.59 -22.98 6.45
C GLY A 83 -5.22 -23.62 6.65
N CYS A 84 -4.73 -24.31 5.62
CA CYS A 84 -3.45 -25.03 5.68
C CYS A 84 -2.50 -24.54 4.59
N ALA A 85 -1.69 -23.52 4.89
CA ALA A 85 -0.58 -23.10 4.04
C ALA A 85 0.54 -22.43 4.86
N LEU A 86 1.76 -22.43 4.31
CA LEU A 86 2.91 -21.75 4.90
C LEU A 86 2.82 -20.24 4.70
N PHE A 87 3.09 -19.46 5.75
CA PHE A 87 3.09 -18.00 5.68
C PHE A 87 4.05 -17.47 4.60
N ALA A 88 5.28 -17.99 4.55
CA ALA A 88 6.29 -17.57 3.57
C ALA A 88 5.79 -17.72 2.12
N ARG A 89 5.06 -18.79 1.83
CA ARG A 89 4.47 -19.03 0.50
C ARG A 89 3.38 -18.01 0.18
N PHE A 90 2.54 -17.68 1.15
CA PHE A 90 1.52 -16.65 0.98
C PHE A 90 2.14 -15.26 0.79
N LEU A 91 3.07 -14.87 1.66
CA LEU A 91 3.77 -13.58 1.62
C LEU A 91 4.47 -13.39 0.28
N TYR A 92 5.15 -14.43 -0.18
CA TYR A 92 5.83 -14.42 -1.48
C TYR A 92 4.86 -14.21 -2.64
N ILE A 93 3.78 -15.00 -2.73
CA ILE A 93 2.87 -14.91 -3.88
C ILE A 93 2.06 -13.61 -3.86
N SER A 94 1.65 -13.14 -2.67
CA SER A 94 0.91 -11.88 -2.53
C SER A 94 1.76 -10.68 -2.93
N SER A 95 3.09 -10.72 -2.76
CA SER A 95 3.99 -9.64 -3.18
C SER A 95 3.89 -9.30 -4.67
N TYR A 96 3.65 -10.27 -5.54
CA TYR A 96 3.46 -9.98 -6.97
C TYR A 96 2.22 -9.15 -7.27
N PHE A 97 1.19 -9.26 -6.44
CA PHE A 97 -0.03 -8.47 -6.61
C PHE A 97 0.20 -7.00 -6.28
N TYR A 98 1.30 -6.63 -5.60
CA TYR A 98 1.68 -5.24 -5.40
C TYR A 98 2.04 -4.50 -6.70
N LEU A 99 2.24 -5.20 -7.82
CA LEU A 99 2.34 -4.55 -9.13
C LEU A 99 1.12 -3.66 -9.41
N ILE A 100 -0.06 -4.03 -8.92
CA ILE A 100 -1.27 -3.22 -9.10
C ILE A 100 -1.15 -1.90 -8.34
N PRO A 101 -1.03 -1.85 -7.01
CA PRO A 101 -0.90 -0.56 -6.33
C PRO A 101 0.33 0.24 -6.78
N THR A 102 1.40 -0.43 -7.24
CA THR A 102 2.56 0.23 -7.85
C THR A 102 2.19 1.01 -9.10
N THR A 103 1.43 0.43 -10.05
CA THR A 103 1.04 1.14 -11.27
C THR A 103 0.12 2.33 -10.97
N PHE A 104 -0.78 2.21 -9.99
CA PHE A 104 -1.63 3.32 -9.55
C PHE A 104 -0.80 4.48 -8.98
N ILE A 105 0.23 4.21 -8.18
CA ILE A 105 1.13 5.27 -7.66
C ILE A 105 1.90 5.94 -8.78
N ILE A 106 2.43 5.20 -9.76
CA ILE A 106 3.12 5.79 -10.92
C ILE A 106 2.20 6.80 -11.62
N ILE A 107 0.96 6.40 -11.89
CA ILE A 107 -0.03 7.30 -12.51
C ILE A 107 -0.29 8.52 -11.61
N ALA A 108 -0.43 8.32 -10.29
CA ALA A 108 -0.67 9.39 -9.34
C ALA A 108 0.48 10.42 -9.31
N ILE A 109 1.74 9.98 -9.33
CA ILE A 109 2.92 10.87 -9.40
C ILE A 109 2.89 11.70 -10.69
N ILE A 110 2.62 11.06 -11.83
CA ILE A 110 2.52 11.77 -13.12
C ILE A 110 1.42 12.84 -13.08
N VAL A 111 0.26 12.52 -12.50
CA VAL A 111 -0.86 13.46 -12.37
C VAL A 111 -0.54 14.62 -11.43
N ILE A 112 0.18 14.36 -10.33
CA ILE A 112 0.64 15.40 -9.40
C ILE A 112 1.66 16.34 -10.05
N GLY A 113 2.57 15.80 -10.85
CA GLY A 113 3.60 16.59 -11.55
C GLY A 113 3.05 17.58 -12.59
N GLN A 114 1.75 17.54 -12.89
CA GLN A 114 1.06 18.50 -13.77
C GLN A 114 0.54 19.74 -13.03
N ILE A 115 0.65 19.79 -11.71
CA ILE A 115 0.16 20.91 -10.90
C ILE A 115 1.25 21.98 -10.85
N ASP A 116 0.97 23.17 -11.40
CA ASP A 116 1.86 24.32 -11.26
C ASP A 116 1.84 24.85 -9.82
N ILE A 117 3.02 25.08 -9.24
CA ILE A 117 3.29 25.43 -7.83
C ILE A 117 2.81 26.87 -7.45
N SER A 118 1.86 27.43 -8.19
CA SER A 118 1.48 28.84 -8.08
C SER A 118 0.43 29.14 -7.00
N SER A 119 -0.25 28.14 -6.42
CA SER A 119 -1.28 28.39 -5.41
C SER A 119 -0.71 28.30 -3.99
N SER A 120 -0.48 29.47 -3.37
CA SER A 120 -0.13 29.58 -1.94
C SER A 120 -1.26 29.15 -0.98
N ASP A 121 -2.44 28.81 -1.51
CA ASP A 121 -3.61 28.39 -0.73
C ASP A 121 -3.83 26.87 -0.81
N LEU A 122 -3.70 26.20 0.35
CA LEU A 122 -3.96 24.78 0.52
C LEU A 122 -5.38 24.36 0.06
N THR A 123 -6.36 25.26 0.19
CA THR A 123 -7.76 25.04 -0.22
C THR A 123 -7.91 25.00 -1.75
N VAL A 124 -7.07 25.72 -2.48
CA VAL A 124 -7.04 25.70 -3.95
C VAL A 124 -6.41 24.39 -4.43
N LEU A 125 -5.30 23.98 -3.81
CA LEU A 125 -4.64 22.70 -4.10
C LEU A 125 -5.56 21.51 -3.85
N GLN A 126 -6.23 21.45 -2.69
CA GLN A 126 -7.19 20.39 -2.36
C GLN A 126 -8.35 20.31 -3.34
N ASN A 127 -8.73 21.44 -3.97
CA ASN A 127 -9.80 21.48 -4.94
C ASN A 127 -9.36 21.18 -6.37
N HIS A 128 -8.06 21.16 -6.65
CA HIS A 128 -7.50 20.89 -7.97
C HIS A 128 -7.89 19.47 -8.45
N PRO A 129 -8.37 19.31 -9.71
CA PRO A 129 -8.84 18.03 -10.21
C PRO A 129 -7.74 16.96 -10.22
N SER A 130 -6.51 17.32 -10.62
CA SER A 130 -5.36 16.40 -10.63
C SER A 130 -5.01 15.94 -9.21
N PHE A 131 -5.07 16.83 -8.22
CA PHE A 131 -4.82 16.47 -6.82
C PHE A 131 -5.88 15.48 -6.31
N LYS A 132 -7.16 15.77 -6.54
CA LYS A 132 -8.26 14.86 -6.18
C LYS A 132 -8.11 13.50 -6.85
N LEU A 133 -7.78 13.47 -8.13
CA LEU A 133 -7.59 12.23 -8.89
C LEU A 133 -6.41 11.43 -8.34
N ALA A 134 -5.27 12.06 -8.08
CA ALA A 134 -4.10 11.39 -7.51
C ALA A 134 -4.41 10.78 -6.13
N MET A 135 -5.10 11.51 -5.26
CA MET A 135 -5.53 10.98 -3.95
C MET A 135 -6.49 9.80 -4.08
N ILE A 136 -7.44 9.84 -5.02
CA ILE A 136 -8.35 8.73 -5.30
C ILE A 136 -7.55 7.51 -5.78
N LEU A 137 -6.62 7.67 -6.72
CA LEU A 137 -5.79 6.57 -7.23
C LEU A 137 -5.02 5.89 -6.10
N VAL A 138 -4.34 6.66 -5.24
CA VAL A 138 -3.55 6.11 -4.13
C VAL A 138 -4.44 5.42 -3.10
N ASN A 139 -5.54 6.05 -2.67
CA ASN A 139 -6.43 5.52 -1.64
C ASN A 139 -7.12 4.21 -2.05
N TYR A 140 -7.51 4.09 -3.32
CA TYR A 140 -8.25 2.92 -3.82
C TYR A 140 -7.37 1.89 -4.53
N SER A 141 -6.07 2.17 -4.69
CA SER A 141 -5.09 1.29 -5.34
C SER A 141 -5.03 -0.13 -4.78
N TYR A 142 -5.35 -0.30 -3.49
CA TYR A 142 -5.29 -1.58 -2.79
C TYR A 142 -6.54 -2.45 -2.92
N ILE A 143 -7.67 -1.91 -3.39
CA ILE A 143 -8.90 -2.71 -3.54
C ILE A 143 -8.68 -3.93 -4.44
N PRO A 144 -8.11 -3.80 -5.66
CA PRO A 144 -7.84 -4.95 -6.51
C PRO A 144 -6.85 -5.93 -5.88
N TYR A 145 -5.84 -5.43 -5.17
CA TYR A 145 -4.87 -6.26 -4.43
C TYR A 145 -5.58 -7.13 -3.39
N TYR A 146 -6.48 -6.56 -2.59
CA TYR A 146 -7.23 -7.30 -1.58
C TYR A 146 -8.16 -8.34 -2.20
N LEU A 147 -8.83 -8.02 -3.30
CA LEU A 147 -9.67 -8.99 -4.03
C LEU A 147 -8.84 -10.18 -4.52
N LEU A 148 -7.64 -9.94 -5.07
CA LEU A 148 -6.74 -11.02 -5.46
C LEU A 148 -6.24 -11.82 -4.27
N CYS A 149 -5.97 -11.18 -3.12
CA CYS A 149 -5.62 -11.88 -1.88
C CYS A 149 -6.73 -12.82 -1.41
N MET A 150 -8.01 -12.42 -1.48
CA MET A 150 -9.13 -13.30 -1.14
C MET A 150 -9.16 -14.56 -2.02
N ILE A 151 -8.97 -14.39 -3.34
CA ILE A 151 -8.95 -15.52 -4.27
C ILE A 151 -7.70 -16.38 -4.04
N LEU A 152 -6.55 -15.77 -3.75
CA LEU A 152 -5.31 -16.48 -3.43
C LEU A 152 -5.48 -17.31 -2.16
N ILE A 153 -6.03 -16.74 -1.09
CA ILE A 153 -6.27 -17.42 0.17
C ILE A 153 -7.18 -18.64 -0.03
N HIS A 154 -8.28 -18.46 -0.77
CA HIS A 154 -9.20 -19.55 -1.09
C HIS A 154 -8.47 -20.76 -1.71
N HIS A 155 -7.58 -20.51 -2.67
CA HIS A 155 -6.89 -21.58 -3.40
C HIS A 155 -5.67 -22.12 -2.67
N LEU A 156 -4.91 -21.25 -2.00
CA LEU A 156 -3.64 -21.59 -1.36
C LEU A 156 -3.88 -22.31 -0.03
N TYR A 157 -4.81 -21.84 0.79
CA TYR A 157 -5.13 -22.40 2.11
C TYR A 157 -6.24 -23.45 2.06
N LYS A 158 -6.87 -23.66 0.89
CA LYS A 158 -7.98 -24.60 0.66
C LYS A 158 -9.20 -24.35 1.56
N VAL A 159 -9.42 -23.11 1.97
CA VAL A 159 -10.59 -22.69 2.76
C VAL A 159 -11.77 -22.34 1.85
N ARG A 160 -13.02 -22.41 2.33
CA ARG A 160 -14.19 -21.96 1.54
C ARG A 160 -14.09 -20.45 1.22
N LEU A 161 -14.62 -20.02 0.09
CA LEU A 161 -14.54 -18.63 -0.38
C LEU A 161 -14.99 -17.60 0.67
N ARG A 162 -16.10 -17.86 1.37
CA ARG A 162 -16.59 -16.99 2.45
C ARG A 162 -15.58 -16.76 3.58
N TYR A 163 -14.80 -17.79 3.93
CA TYR A 163 -13.76 -17.68 4.96
C TYR A 163 -12.53 -16.97 4.42
N ALA A 164 -12.20 -17.17 3.13
CA ALA A 164 -11.14 -16.41 2.48
C ALA A 164 -11.45 -14.90 2.42
N ILE A 165 -12.71 -14.55 2.14
CA ILE A 165 -13.19 -13.15 2.20
C ILE A 165 -13.06 -12.62 3.63
N ALA A 166 -13.58 -13.34 4.61
CA ALA A 166 -13.49 -12.95 6.03
C ALA A 166 -12.03 -12.76 6.49
N SER A 167 -11.11 -13.60 6.00
CA SER A 167 -9.68 -13.54 6.34
C SER A 167 -8.99 -12.25 5.89
N VAL A 168 -9.54 -11.57 4.89
CA VAL A 168 -9.05 -10.28 4.40
C VAL A 168 -9.84 -9.13 5.02
N VAL A 169 -11.17 -9.24 5.05
CA VAL A 169 -12.05 -8.17 5.51
C VAL A 169 -11.90 -7.91 7.01
N ILE A 170 -11.80 -8.95 7.84
CA ILE A 170 -11.69 -8.79 9.31
C ILE A 170 -10.45 -7.96 9.66
N PRO A 171 -9.22 -8.32 9.24
CA PRO A 171 -8.05 -7.50 9.54
C PRO A 171 -8.11 -6.06 9.03
N ILE A 172 -8.64 -5.84 7.83
CA ILE A 172 -8.79 -4.48 7.27
C ILE A 172 -9.71 -3.64 8.16
N LEU A 173 -10.88 -4.19 8.54
CA LEU A 173 -11.82 -3.51 9.42
C LEU A 173 -11.24 -3.30 10.82
N SER A 174 -10.48 -4.25 11.35
CA SER A 174 -9.81 -4.11 12.64
C SER A 174 -8.79 -2.98 12.64
N VAL A 175 -7.92 -2.89 11.62
CA VAL A 175 -6.96 -1.79 11.48
C VAL A 175 -7.68 -0.46 11.35
N TRP A 176 -8.72 -0.38 10.51
CA TRP A 176 -9.52 0.83 10.37
C TRP A 176 -10.18 1.26 11.69
N ALA A 177 -10.76 0.31 12.43
CA ALA A 177 -11.41 0.57 13.70
C ALA A 177 -10.41 1.10 14.75
N ILE A 178 -9.21 0.52 14.81
CA ILE A 178 -8.13 0.97 15.69
C ILE A 178 -7.70 2.40 15.31
N THR A 179 -7.48 2.67 14.03
CA THR A 179 -7.13 4.02 13.55
C THR A 179 -8.21 5.02 13.94
N LYS A 180 -9.49 4.68 13.78
CA LYS A 180 -10.60 5.54 14.19
C LYS A 180 -10.67 5.76 15.69
N LEU A 181 -10.39 4.73 16.49
CA LEU A 181 -10.33 4.84 17.94
C LEU A 181 -9.25 5.81 18.39
N PHE A 182 -8.05 5.77 17.79
CA PHE A 182 -6.99 6.71 18.09
C PHE A 182 -7.25 8.14 17.61
N THR A 183 -8.14 8.35 16.62
CA THR A 183 -8.56 9.72 16.24
C THR A 183 -9.60 10.33 17.18
N LEU A 184 -10.19 9.53 18.08
CA LEU A 184 -11.18 9.99 19.07
C LEU A 184 -10.57 10.26 20.46
N LEU A 185 -9.34 9.79 20.70
CA LEU A 185 -8.53 10.03 21.89
C LEU A 185 -7.70 11.31 21.72
#